data_AF-A0A840MUC4-F1
#
_entry.id   AF-A0A840MUC4-F1
#
_cell.length_a   1.000
_cell.length_b   1.000
_cell.length_c   1.000
_cell.angle_alpha   90.00
_cell.angle_beta   90.00
_cell.angle_gamma   90.00
#
_symmetry.space_group_name_H-M   'P 1'
#
loop_
_entity.id
_entity.type
_entity.pdbx_description
1 polymer ?
#
loop_
_entity_poly.entity_id
_entity_poly.type
_entity_poly.pdbx_seq_one_letter_code
_entity_poly.pdbx_strand_id
1 'polypeptide(L)'
;MLSTPVSVPGAQVLSALSTQLGLPALLTADTRLYDLDIERLDAASLLLESFAGVEQLDGLSVFELICLSTDAYLDLSSLLGRQARLWISLPDGSRQRRSGYIADAAFLGADGGLTRYNLTLVPGLWFAHQHQHSRVFQHKSTQLIVEAILADYAPHVAWRVSPELADWPGWITDHPYRVQYRETDYQFIRRLLSEAGVAFRIEELSDDNTDSPLTDACGHQLALFAHSRLVPEDWASAHSLGGQGIRYHGS
;
A
#
# COMPACT_ATOMS: atom_id res chain seq x y z
N MET A 1 -7.10 2.91 -50.86
CA MET A 1 -7.41 4.25 -50.34
C MET A 1 -6.78 4.37 -48.96
N LEU A 2 -5.51 4.78 -48.91
CA LEU A 2 -4.73 4.91 -47.67
C LEU A 2 -4.79 6.39 -47.24
N SER A 3 -5.41 6.67 -46.10
CA SER A 3 -5.41 7.99 -45.48
C SER A 3 -4.09 8.21 -44.73
N THR A 4 -3.29 9.16 -45.19
CA THR A 4 -2.13 9.68 -44.45
C THR A 4 -2.61 10.58 -43.30
N PRO A 5 -2.13 10.42 -42.06
CA PRO A 5 -2.43 11.37 -40.98
C PRO A 5 -1.72 12.71 -41.22
N VAL A 6 -2.48 13.79 -41.10
CA VAL A 6 -1.99 15.18 -41.18
C VAL A 6 -1.19 15.48 -39.90
N SER A 7 0.11 15.72 -40.06
CA SER A 7 0.98 16.22 -39.00
C SER A 7 0.56 17.63 -38.60
N VAL A 8 0.07 17.80 -37.37
CA VAL A 8 -0.30 19.11 -36.81
C VAL A 8 0.99 19.76 -36.28
N PRO A 9 1.47 20.86 -36.89
CA PRO A 9 2.79 21.44 -36.60
C PRO A 9 2.92 22.10 -35.21
N GLY A 10 1.84 22.15 -34.40
CA GLY A 10 1.87 22.75 -33.06
C GLY A 10 2.42 21.85 -31.94
N ALA A 11 2.22 20.52 -32.03
CA ALA A 11 2.65 19.58 -30.99
C ALA A 11 4.18 19.45 -30.92
N GLN A 12 4.86 19.52 -32.07
CA GLN A 12 6.32 19.44 -32.17
C GLN A 12 7.02 20.73 -31.66
N VAL A 13 6.36 21.88 -31.74
CA VAL A 13 6.91 23.16 -31.28
C VAL A 13 6.86 23.26 -29.75
N LEU A 14 5.79 22.75 -29.13
CA LEU A 14 5.69 22.68 -27.67
C LEU A 14 6.65 21.64 -27.06
N SER A 15 6.84 20.48 -27.72
CA SER A 15 7.84 19.48 -27.27
C SER A 15 9.29 19.96 -27.46
N ALA A 16 9.56 20.75 -28.50
CA ALA A 16 10.87 21.35 -28.73
C ALA A 16 11.15 22.46 -27.70
N LEU A 17 10.16 23.28 -27.36
CA LEU A 17 10.27 24.34 -26.34
C LEU A 17 10.40 23.77 -24.92
N SER A 18 9.69 22.69 -24.58
CA SER A 18 9.86 22.02 -23.27
C SER A 18 11.26 21.44 -23.08
N THR A 19 11.86 20.93 -24.17
CA THR A 19 13.25 20.46 -24.21
C THR A 19 14.25 21.62 -24.11
N GLN A 20 13.96 22.76 -24.75
CA GLN A 20 14.82 23.97 -24.71
C GLN A 20 14.79 24.73 -23.38
N LEU A 21 13.66 24.68 -22.65
CA LEU A 21 13.48 25.31 -21.33
C LEU A 21 14.00 24.44 -20.18
N GLY A 22 14.46 23.21 -20.44
CA GLY A 22 14.97 22.32 -19.40
C GLY A 22 13.91 21.93 -18.36
N LEU A 23 12.61 22.00 -18.69
CA LEU A 23 11.52 21.56 -17.81
C LEU A 23 11.65 20.10 -17.33
N PRO A 24 12.09 19.12 -18.14
CA PRO A 24 12.38 17.78 -17.62
C PRO A 24 13.58 17.77 -16.65
N ALA A 25 14.52 18.73 -16.74
CA ALA A 25 15.62 18.87 -15.78
C ALA A 25 15.22 19.63 -14.49
N LEU A 26 14.07 20.32 -14.48
CA LEU A 26 13.45 20.92 -13.28
C LEU A 26 12.60 19.91 -12.50
N LEU A 27 12.32 18.77 -13.11
CA LEU A 27 11.43 17.72 -12.63
C LEU A 27 12.23 16.43 -12.39
N THR A 28 13.31 16.54 -11.63
CA THR A 28 14.12 15.39 -11.23
C THR A 28 13.75 14.99 -9.80
N ALA A 29 13.77 13.68 -9.51
CA ALA A 29 13.59 13.15 -8.16
C ALA A 29 14.86 13.31 -7.28
N ASP A 30 16.02 13.61 -7.89
CA ASP A 30 17.35 13.58 -7.26
C ASP A 30 17.50 14.45 -5.99
N THR A 31 16.69 15.50 -5.82
CA THR A 31 16.72 16.37 -4.63
C THR A 31 15.43 16.34 -3.81
N ARG A 32 14.51 15.41 -4.10
CA ARG A 32 13.21 15.34 -3.45
C ARG A 32 13.26 14.52 -2.16
N LEU A 33 12.53 15.00 -1.16
CA LEU A 33 12.36 14.31 0.11
C LEU A 33 11.44 13.09 -0.01
N TYR A 34 10.73 12.94 -1.11
CA TYR A 34 9.85 11.81 -1.36
C TYR A 34 9.82 11.47 -2.85
N ASP A 35 9.63 10.18 -3.12
CA ASP A 35 9.68 9.60 -4.45
C ASP A 35 8.59 8.53 -4.60
N LEU A 36 8.14 8.31 -5.82
CA LEU A 36 7.09 7.35 -6.14
C LEU A 36 7.57 6.44 -7.26
N ASP A 37 7.74 5.16 -6.94
CA ASP A 37 8.00 4.11 -7.92
C ASP A 37 6.71 3.35 -8.20
N ILE A 38 6.36 3.19 -9.48
CA ILE A 38 5.18 2.43 -9.91
C ILE A 38 5.67 1.32 -10.84
N GLU A 39 5.30 0.09 -10.54
CA GLU A 39 5.71 -1.11 -11.26
C GLU A 39 5.50 -0.95 -12.76
N ARG A 40 6.56 -1.03 -13.59
CA ARG A 40 6.53 -0.88 -15.07
C ARG A 40 6.20 0.53 -15.59
N LEU A 41 6.35 1.57 -14.77
CA LEU A 41 6.21 2.97 -15.19
C LEU A 41 7.58 3.64 -15.12
N ASP A 42 7.90 4.50 -16.08
CA ASP A 42 9.13 5.30 -16.00
C ASP A 42 8.99 6.36 -14.89
N ALA A 43 9.98 6.46 -14.01
CA ALA A 43 9.97 7.38 -12.86
C ALA A 43 9.83 8.85 -13.31
N ALA A 44 10.33 9.20 -14.49
CA ALA A 44 10.20 10.55 -15.04
C ALA A 44 8.79 10.89 -15.55
N SER A 45 7.93 9.88 -15.73
CA SER A 45 6.59 10.08 -16.30
C SER A 45 5.56 10.59 -15.29
N LEU A 46 5.77 10.31 -13.99
CA LEU A 46 4.84 10.69 -12.94
C LEU A 46 5.59 10.96 -11.63
N LEU A 47 5.65 12.22 -11.22
CA LEU A 47 6.42 12.67 -10.07
C LEU A 47 5.50 13.01 -8.90
N LEU A 48 5.87 12.60 -7.69
CA LEU A 48 5.11 12.95 -6.50
C LEU A 48 5.29 14.44 -6.13
N GLU A 49 4.17 15.17 -6.02
CA GLU A 49 4.09 16.56 -5.55
C GLU A 49 3.80 16.61 -4.06
N SER A 50 2.84 15.82 -3.59
CA SER A 50 2.48 15.73 -2.18
C SER A 50 1.72 14.44 -1.89
N PHE A 51 1.62 14.07 -0.61
CA PHE A 51 0.81 12.94 -0.18
C PHE A 51 0.19 13.18 1.20
N ALA A 52 -0.90 12.48 1.47
CA ALA A 52 -1.49 12.37 2.79
C ALA A 52 -1.84 10.90 3.05
N GLY A 53 -1.52 10.40 4.25
CA GLY A 53 -1.72 9.01 4.61
C GLY A 53 -2.44 8.84 5.93
N VAL A 54 -3.27 7.81 6.02
CA VAL A 54 -3.86 7.33 7.26
C VAL A 54 -3.44 5.89 7.46
N GLU A 55 -2.85 5.59 8.62
CA GLU A 55 -2.52 4.25 9.05
C GLU A 55 -3.27 3.94 10.34
N GLN A 56 -3.73 2.70 10.49
CA GLN A 56 -4.57 2.29 11.61
C GLN A 56 -4.14 0.91 12.11
N LEU A 57 -4.24 0.71 13.42
CA LEU A 57 -4.28 -0.63 13.98
C LEU A 57 -5.64 -1.26 13.65
N ASP A 58 -5.66 -2.54 13.27
CA ASP A 58 -6.86 -3.27 12.88
C ASP A 58 -7.65 -2.64 11.71
N GLY A 59 -6.92 -1.88 10.87
CA GLY A 59 -7.44 -1.16 9.72
C GLY A 59 -6.48 -1.22 8.54
N LEU A 60 -6.95 -0.75 7.38
CA LEU A 60 -6.10 -0.61 6.20
C LEU A 60 -5.40 0.74 6.23
N SER A 61 -4.16 0.78 5.75
CA SER A 61 -3.51 2.02 5.39
C SER A 61 -4.06 2.54 4.06
N VAL A 62 -4.21 3.86 3.93
CA VAL A 62 -4.61 4.50 2.67
C VAL A 62 -3.78 5.76 2.49
N PHE A 63 -3.15 5.92 1.34
CA PHE A 63 -2.40 7.11 0.99
C PHE A 63 -2.97 7.75 -0.27
N GLU A 64 -3.32 9.03 -0.18
CA GLU A 64 -3.68 9.87 -1.31
C GLU A 64 -2.42 10.58 -1.81
N LEU A 65 -2.13 10.43 -3.10
CA LEU A 65 -0.91 10.89 -3.73
C LEU A 65 -1.25 11.89 -4.84
N ILE A 66 -0.80 13.13 -4.69
CA ILE A 66 -0.88 14.13 -5.77
C ILE A 66 0.40 14.04 -6.58
N CYS A 67 0.24 13.72 -7.86
CA CYS A 67 1.35 13.54 -8.79
C CYS A 67 1.29 14.53 -9.95
N LEU A 68 2.46 14.88 -10.48
CA LEU A 68 2.67 15.75 -11.62
C LEU A 68 3.21 14.96 -12.80
N SER A 69 2.67 15.22 -13.99
CA SER A 69 3.21 14.72 -15.25
C SER A 69 3.27 15.84 -16.28
N THR A 70 4.18 15.72 -17.24
CA THR A 70 4.18 16.52 -18.47
C THR A 70 3.20 15.98 -19.51
N ASP A 71 2.68 14.76 -19.33
CA ASP A 71 1.66 14.16 -20.18
C ASP A 71 0.25 14.41 -19.61
N ALA A 72 -0.60 15.07 -20.41
CA ALA A 72 -1.99 15.34 -20.07
C ALA A 72 -2.95 14.20 -20.44
N TYR A 73 -2.47 13.16 -21.12
CA TYR A 73 -3.27 12.04 -21.64
C TYR A 73 -2.76 10.69 -21.11
N LEU A 74 -2.20 10.68 -19.91
CA LEU A 74 -1.74 9.46 -19.26
C LEU A 74 -2.89 8.46 -19.12
N ASP A 75 -2.68 7.21 -19.55
CA ASP A 75 -3.69 6.17 -19.42
C ASP A 75 -3.80 5.72 -17.95
N LEU A 76 -4.69 6.37 -17.21
CA LEU A 76 -4.94 6.09 -15.79
C LEU A 76 -5.48 4.68 -15.57
N SER A 77 -6.21 4.12 -16.53
CA SER A 77 -6.74 2.75 -16.40
C SER A 77 -5.63 1.72 -16.36
N SER A 78 -4.51 2.00 -17.06
CA SER A 78 -3.30 1.17 -17.02
C SER A 78 -2.55 1.25 -15.69
N LEU A 79 -2.89 2.19 -14.80
CA LEU A 79 -2.25 2.34 -13.48
C LEU A 79 -2.96 1.50 -12.42
N LEU A 80 -4.26 1.27 -12.57
CA LEU A 80 -5.07 0.57 -11.57
C LEU A 80 -4.56 -0.85 -11.32
N GLY A 81 -4.45 -1.21 -10.04
CA GLY A 81 -4.00 -2.52 -9.57
C GLY A 81 -2.49 -2.75 -9.66
N ARG A 82 -1.70 -1.80 -10.18
CA ARG A 82 -0.24 -1.92 -10.20
C ARG A 82 0.36 -1.65 -8.84
N GLN A 83 1.44 -2.35 -8.56
CA GLN A 83 2.20 -2.13 -7.34
C GLN A 83 2.89 -0.76 -7.41
N ALA A 84 2.89 -0.04 -6.29
CA ALA A 84 3.57 1.23 -6.15
C ALA A 84 4.22 1.34 -4.77
N ARG A 85 5.33 2.08 -4.72
CA ARG A 85 6.18 2.28 -3.55
C ARG A 85 6.44 3.77 -3.37
N LEU A 86 5.86 4.32 -2.31
CA LEU A 86 6.15 5.66 -1.81
C LEU A 86 7.40 5.60 -0.93
N TRP A 87 8.43 6.36 -1.29
CA TRP A 87 9.63 6.52 -0.48
C TRP A 87 9.64 7.89 0.17
N ILE A 88 10.01 7.94 1.46
CA ILE A 88 10.05 9.15 2.27
C ILE A 88 11.42 9.23 2.92
N SER A 89 12.16 10.28 2.64
CA SER A 89 13.46 10.56 3.26
C SER A 89 13.26 11.18 4.64
N LEU A 90 13.95 10.64 5.64
CA LEU A 90 13.88 11.09 7.03
C LEU A 90 15.02 12.07 7.37
N PRO A 91 14.89 12.83 8.47
CA PRO A 91 15.92 13.80 8.87
C PRO A 91 17.30 13.19 9.16
N ASP A 92 17.35 11.91 9.53
CA ASP A 92 18.58 11.17 9.80
C ASP A 92 19.27 10.63 8.53
N GLY A 93 18.69 10.88 7.35
CA GLY A 93 19.18 10.43 6.06
C GLY A 93 18.74 9.03 5.66
N SER A 94 18.01 8.31 6.53
CA SER A 94 17.37 7.04 6.17
C SER A 94 16.13 7.27 5.30
N ARG A 95 15.64 6.22 4.63
CA ARG A 95 14.40 6.26 3.85
C ARG A 95 13.40 5.25 4.38
N GLN A 96 12.16 5.67 4.50
CA GLN A 96 11.02 4.83 4.83
C GLN A 96 10.22 4.54 3.56
N ARG A 97 9.74 3.32 3.45
CA ARG A 97 8.88 2.90 2.34
C ARG A 97 7.42 2.81 2.79
N ARG A 98 6.51 2.99 1.85
CA ARG A 98 5.11 2.56 1.92
C ARG A 98 4.74 1.86 0.61
N SER A 99 4.50 0.57 0.69
CA SER A 99 4.16 -0.29 -0.44
C SER A 99 2.66 -0.50 -0.53
N GLY A 100 2.16 -0.67 -1.75
CA GLY A 100 0.75 -0.95 -1.98
C GLY A 100 0.42 -1.09 -3.45
N TYR A 101 -0.87 -0.97 -3.74
CA TYR A 101 -1.46 -1.05 -5.07
C TYR A 101 -2.28 0.20 -5.33
N ILE A 102 -2.31 0.64 -6.59
CA ILE A 102 -3.14 1.78 -7.01
C ILE A 102 -4.59 1.33 -7.09
N ALA A 103 -5.43 1.75 -6.14
CA ALA A 103 -6.86 1.43 -6.11
C ALA A 103 -7.71 2.41 -6.93
N ASP A 104 -7.28 3.67 -7.01
CA ASP A 104 -7.96 4.71 -7.77
C ASP A 104 -6.94 5.66 -8.42
N ALA A 105 -7.34 6.25 -9.54
CA ALA A 105 -6.54 7.18 -10.30
C ALA A 105 -7.44 8.23 -10.98
N ALA A 106 -7.24 9.51 -10.67
CA ALA A 106 -8.07 10.60 -11.16
C ALA A 106 -7.24 11.74 -11.75
N PHE A 107 -7.76 12.36 -12.82
CA PHE A 107 -7.22 13.61 -13.36
C PHE A 107 -7.77 14.81 -12.57
N LEU A 108 -6.90 15.71 -12.14
CA LEU A 108 -7.28 16.89 -11.35
C LEU A 108 -7.27 18.20 -12.15
N GLY A 109 -6.47 18.29 -13.21
CA GLY A 109 -6.34 19.50 -14.02
C GLY A 109 -4.98 19.64 -14.68
N ALA A 110 -4.87 20.56 -15.64
CA ALA A 110 -3.63 20.89 -16.33
C ALA A 110 -3.46 22.40 -16.46
N ASP A 111 -2.26 22.90 -16.16
CA ASP A 111 -1.95 24.35 -16.11
C ASP A 111 -1.16 24.80 -17.37
N GLY A 112 -1.22 24.04 -18.46
CA GLY A 112 -0.59 24.39 -19.75
C GLY A 112 0.86 23.91 -19.93
N GLY A 113 1.47 23.31 -18.91
CA GLY A 113 2.77 22.64 -19.00
C GLY A 113 2.94 21.44 -18.06
N LEU A 114 2.09 21.36 -17.03
CA LEU A 114 2.02 20.26 -16.08
C LEU A 114 0.56 19.86 -15.86
N THR A 115 0.37 18.57 -15.67
CA THR A 115 -0.90 17.94 -15.35
C THR A 115 -0.83 17.30 -13.97
N ARG A 116 -1.88 17.50 -13.16
CA ARG A 116 -2.02 16.87 -11.85
C ARG A 116 -2.93 15.66 -11.91
N TYR A 117 -2.49 14.61 -11.26
CA TYR A 117 -3.25 13.38 -11.05
C TYR A 117 -3.32 13.07 -9.55
N ASN A 118 -4.42 12.48 -9.10
CA ASN A 118 -4.53 11.87 -7.78
C ASN A 118 -4.46 10.36 -7.92
N LEU A 119 -3.65 9.70 -7.09
CA LEU A 119 -3.63 8.25 -6.97
C LEU A 119 -3.94 7.85 -5.53
N THR A 120 -4.76 6.81 -5.35
CA THR A 120 -5.01 6.20 -4.05
C THR A 120 -4.21 4.91 -3.92
N LEU A 121 -3.25 4.88 -3.00
CA LEU A 121 -2.42 3.73 -2.67
C LEU A 121 -3.01 2.96 -1.48
N VAL A 122 -3.20 1.66 -1.65
CA VAL A 122 -3.78 0.76 -0.63
C VAL A 122 -2.95 -0.52 -0.46
N PRO A 123 -2.95 -1.17 0.72
CA PRO A 123 -2.33 -2.47 0.91
C PRO A 123 -3.10 -3.56 0.15
N GLY A 124 -2.43 -4.67 -0.16
CA GLY A 124 -3.05 -5.81 -0.85
C GLY A 124 -4.29 -6.38 -0.16
N LEU A 125 -4.40 -6.27 1.18
CA LEU A 125 -5.60 -6.71 1.91
C LEU A 125 -6.86 -5.94 1.49
N TRP A 126 -6.72 -4.76 0.87
CA TRP A 126 -7.84 -4.02 0.29
C TRP A 126 -8.61 -4.83 -0.76
N PHE A 127 -7.96 -5.75 -1.50
CA PHE A 127 -8.65 -6.61 -2.45
C PHE A 127 -9.71 -7.49 -1.77
N ALA A 128 -9.56 -7.78 -0.47
CA ALA A 128 -10.56 -8.49 0.32
C ALA A 128 -11.85 -7.69 0.61
N HIS A 129 -11.89 -6.41 0.23
CA HIS A 129 -13.14 -5.63 0.20
C HIS A 129 -13.94 -5.78 -1.09
N GLN A 130 -13.31 -6.22 -2.18
CA GLN A 130 -13.92 -6.11 -3.52
C GLN A 130 -14.97 -7.19 -3.79
N HIS A 131 -14.98 -8.26 -2.99
CA HIS A 131 -15.89 -9.38 -3.16
C HIS A 131 -16.61 -9.72 -1.87
N GLN A 132 -17.89 -10.05 -2.01
CA GLN A 132 -18.75 -10.54 -0.95
C GLN A 132 -18.96 -12.05 -1.14
N HIS A 133 -18.83 -12.81 -0.07
CA HIS A 133 -18.97 -14.26 -0.10
C HIS A 133 -20.01 -14.78 0.87
N SER A 134 -20.43 -16.02 0.65
CA SER A 134 -21.17 -16.82 1.62
C SER A 134 -20.54 -18.21 1.69
N ARG A 135 -19.85 -18.50 2.78
CA ARG A 135 -19.00 -19.70 2.96
C ARG A 135 -19.21 -20.28 4.36
N VAL A 136 -19.08 -21.59 4.49
CA VAL A 136 -19.21 -22.31 5.76
C VAL A 136 -17.87 -22.95 6.11
N PHE A 137 -17.43 -22.76 7.34
CA PHE A 137 -16.23 -23.36 7.92
C PHE A 137 -16.66 -24.23 9.11
N GLN A 138 -16.29 -25.50 9.11
CA GLN A 138 -16.64 -26.44 10.18
C GLN A 138 -15.37 -27.07 10.72
N HIS A 139 -15.31 -27.27 12.04
CA HIS A 139 -14.16 -27.86 12.71
C HIS A 139 -12.84 -27.19 12.31
N LYS A 140 -12.83 -25.85 12.35
CA LYS A 140 -11.67 -25.02 12.02
C LYS A 140 -11.49 -23.93 13.06
N SER A 141 -10.26 -23.70 13.47
CA SER A 141 -9.85 -22.58 14.30
C SER A 141 -9.89 -21.25 13.54
N THR A 142 -9.87 -20.15 14.29
CA THR A 142 -9.77 -18.79 13.70
C THR A 142 -8.54 -18.68 12.80
N GLN A 143 -7.41 -19.26 13.23
CA GLN A 143 -6.19 -19.35 12.43
C GLN A 143 -6.43 -19.97 11.06
N LEU A 144 -6.97 -21.20 11.03
CA LEU A 144 -7.15 -21.95 9.79
C LEU A 144 -8.14 -21.29 8.85
N ILE A 145 -9.13 -20.57 9.39
CA ILE A 145 -10.10 -19.82 8.57
C ILE A 145 -9.43 -18.60 7.96
N VAL A 146 -8.72 -17.79 8.76
CA VAL A 146 -8.06 -16.57 8.28
C VAL A 146 -6.96 -16.90 7.27
N GLU A 147 -6.11 -17.89 7.54
CA GLU A 147 -5.06 -18.32 6.60
C GLU A 147 -5.66 -18.82 5.28
N ALA A 148 -6.77 -19.58 5.32
CA ALA A 148 -7.42 -20.05 4.11
C ALA A 148 -7.97 -18.90 3.25
N ILE A 149 -8.51 -17.84 3.89
CA ILE A 149 -9.00 -16.67 3.17
C ILE A 149 -7.83 -15.85 2.62
N LEU A 150 -6.80 -15.59 3.42
CA LEU A 150 -5.63 -14.81 2.98
C LEU A 150 -4.88 -15.50 1.83
N ALA A 151 -4.88 -16.84 1.79
CA ALA A 151 -4.28 -17.61 0.71
C ALA A 151 -4.97 -17.36 -0.65
N ASP A 152 -6.27 -17.06 -0.68
CA ASP A 152 -7.00 -16.70 -1.92
C ASP A 152 -6.48 -15.38 -2.52
N TYR A 153 -5.77 -14.56 -1.73
CA TYR A 153 -5.20 -13.27 -2.14
C TYR A 153 -3.70 -13.31 -2.43
N ALA A 154 -3.07 -14.48 -2.44
CA ALA A 154 -1.69 -14.60 -2.93
C ALA A 154 -1.65 -14.28 -4.44
N PRO A 155 -0.67 -13.47 -4.93
CA PRO A 155 0.54 -12.99 -4.26
C PRO A 155 0.42 -11.61 -3.59
N HIS A 156 -0.77 -10.99 -3.56
CA HIS A 156 -0.92 -9.60 -3.12
C HIS A 156 -0.84 -9.40 -1.61
N VAL A 157 -1.05 -10.46 -0.84
CA VAL A 157 -1.04 -10.44 0.61
C VAL A 157 -0.07 -11.48 1.15
N ALA A 158 0.99 -11.01 1.82
CA ALA A 158 1.80 -11.81 2.71
C ALA A 158 1.32 -11.59 4.16
N TRP A 159 1.52 -12.58 5.03
CA TRP A 159 1.24 -12.43 6.46
C TRP A 159 2.24 -13.21 7.31
N ARG A 160 2.40 -12.75 8.55
CA ARG A 160 3.11 -13.45 9.60
C ARG A 160 2.26 -13.52 10.87
N VAL A 161 2.37 -14.62 11.57
CA VAL A 161 1.72 -14.86 12.86
C VAL A 161 2.77 -14.69 13.94
N SER A 162 2.51 -13.83 14.92
CA SER A 162 3.40 -13.67 16.07
C SER A 162 3.50 -15.00 16.85
N PRO A 163 4.69 -15.41 17.33
CA PRO A 163 4.86 -16.67 18.06
C PRO A 163 3.95 -16.81 19.29
N GLU A 164 3.56 -15.68 19.90
CA GLU A 164 2.63 -15.68 21.05
C GLU A 164 1.24 -16.23 20.73
N LEU A 165 0.83 -16.19 19.46
CA LEU A 165 -0.47 -16.69 19.02
C LEU A 165 -0.51 -18.21 18.95
N ALA A 166 0.64 -18.89 18.98
CA ALA A 166 0.73 -20.35 18.89
C ALA A 166 -0.06 -21.07 19.99
N ASP A 167 -0.11 -20.48 21.19
CA ASP A 167 -0.86 -21.02 22.34
C ASP A 167 -2.09 -20.16 22.70
N TRP A 168 -2.47 -19.19 21.85
CA TRP A 168 -3.54 -18.24 22.15
C TRP A 168 -4.93 -18.87 21.94
N PRO A 169 -5.75 -19.05 22.99
CA PRO A 169 -6.98 -19.85 22.88
C PRO A 169 -7.96 -19.34 21.82
N GLY A 170 -8.14 -18.02 21.68
CA GLY A 170 -9.04 -17.45 20.67
C GLY A 170 -8.59 -17.67 19.23
N TRP A 171 -7.30 -17.92 19.02
CA TRP A 171 -6.69 -18.12 17.71
C TRP A 171 -6.73 -19.59 17.27
N ILE A 172 -6.36 -20.51 18.18
CA ILE A 172 -6.16 -21.93 17.86
C ILE A 172 -7.35 -22.84 18.18
N THR A 173 -8.33 -22.39 18.96
CA THR A 173 -9.48 -23.23 19.31
C THR A 173 -10.40 -23.43 18.11
N ASP A 174 -10.71 -24.69 17.80
CA ASP A 174 -11.63 -25.03 16.72
C ASP A 174 -13.06 -24.58 17.02
N HIS A 175 -13.66 -23.91 16.02
CA HIS A 175 -15.09 -23.64 16.03
C HIS A 175 -15.82 -24.86 15.45
N PRO A 176 -16.90 -25.34 16.10
CA PRO A 176 -17.71 -26.42 15.52
C PRO A 176 -18.33 -25.97 14.20
N TYR A 177 -18.73 -24.70 14.12
CA TYR A 177 -19.39 -24.13 12.95
C TYR A 177 -19.20 -22.60 12.90
N ARG A 178 -18.73 -22.09 11.76
CA ARG A 178 -18.62 -20.65 11.46
C ARG A 178 -19.11 -20.38 10.06
N VAL A 179 -19.81 -19.26 9.90
CA VAL A 179 -20.36 -18.84 8.61
C VAL A 179 -19.87 -17.44 8.30
N GLN A 180 -19.41 -17.29 7.07
CA GLN A 180 -19.35 -16.02 6.38
C GLN A 180 -20.66 -15.86 5.63
N TYR A 181 -21.49 -14.86 5.96
CA TYR A 181 -22.79 -14.70 5.31
C TYR A 181 -22.96 -13.29 4.77
N ARG A 182 -22.91 -13.16 3.43
CA ARG A 182 -23.05 -11.89 2.73
C ARG A 182 -22.19 -10.80 3.35
N GLU A 183 -20.94 -11.12 3.64
CA GLU A 183 -19.94 -10.18 4.13
C GLU A 183 -18.70 -10.30 3.25
N THR A 184 -17.92 -9.23 3.14
CA THR A 184 -16.65 -9.29 2.41
C THR A 184 -15.62 -10.11 3.20
N ASP A 185 -14.61 -10.62 2.52
CA ASP A 185 -13.54 -11.38 3.18
C ASP A 185 -12.82 -10.52 4.23
N TYR A 186 -12.61 -9.23 3.94
CA TYR A 186 -12.08 -8.28 4.93
C TYR A 186 -12.96 -8.13 6.17
N GLN A 187 -14.28 -7.93 5.99
CA GLN A 187 -15.22 -7.78 7.11
C GLN A 187 -15.23 -9.04 7.97
N PHE A 188 -15.21 -10.21 7.33
CA PHE A 188 -15.17 -11.48 8.02
C PHE A 188 -13.88 -11.69 8.81
N ILE A 189 -12.72 -11.42 8.19
CA ILE A 189 -11.41 -11.49 8.86
C ILE A 189 -11.39 -10.57 10.07
N ARG A 190 -11.77 -9.30 9.93
CA ARG A 190 -11.78 -8.35 11.06
C ARG A 190 -12.65 -8.81 12.20
N ARG A 191 -13.84 -9.31 11.88
CA ARG A 191 -14.76 -9.85 12.87
C ARG A 191 -14.13 -11.05 13.60
N LEU A 192 -13.58 -12.02 12.87
CA LEU A 192 -12.91 -13.19 13.46
C LEU A 192 -11.72 -12.81 14.34
N LEU A 193 -10.85 -11.90 13.88
CA LEU A 193 -9.69 -11.43 14.64
C LEU A 193 -10.13 -10.72 15.93
N SER A 194 -11.12 -9.83 15.85
CA SER A 194 -11.66 -9.13 17.02
C SER A 194 -12.30 -10.07 18.05
N GLU A 195 -13.07 -11.06 17.60
CA GLU A 195 -13.68 -12.08 18.47
C GLU A 195 -12.60 -12.97 19.12
N ALA A 196 -11.49 -13.22 18.43
CA ALA A 196 -10.35 -13.97 18.92
C ALA A 196 -9.41 -13.17 19.84
N GLY A 197 -9.61 -11.85 19.97
CA GLY A 197 -8.67 -10.97 20.67
C GLY A 197 -7.31 -10.85 19.97
N VAL A 198 -7.31 -10.96 18.64
CA VAL A 198 -6.13 -10.83 17.78
C VAL A 198 -6.23 -9.50 17.05
N ALA A 199 -5.14 -8.74 17.07
CA ALA A 199 -4.97 -7.52 16.31
C ALA A 199 -4.07 -7.75 15.09
N PHE A 200 -4.14 -6.85 14.12
CA PHE A 200 -3.23 -6.82 13.00
C PHE A 200 -2.74 -5.42 12.66
N ARG A 201 -1.55 -5.38 12.07
CA ARG A 201 -0.97 -4.17 11.47
C ARG A 201 -0.30 -4.52 10.16
N ILE A 202 -0.08 -3.51 9.33
CA ILE A 202 0.68 -3.65 8.08
C ILE A 202 2.13 -3.26 8.37
N GLU A 203 3.06 -4.13 7.98
CA GLU A 203 4.49 -3.91 8.12
C GLU A 203 5.14 -3.90 6.75
N GLU A 204 6.00 -2.93 6.51
CA GLU A 204 6.89 -2.96 5.36
C GLU A 204 7.93 -4.05 5.53
N LEU A 205 8.15 -4.80 4.47
CA LEU A 205 9.18 -5.82 4.42
C LEU A 205 10.52 -5.14 4.08
N SER A 206 11.56 -5.39 4.87
CA SER A 206 12.89 -4.91 4.52
C SER A 206 13.41 -5.63 3.27
N ASP A 207 14.16 -4.93 2.42
CA ASP A 207 14.77 -5.50 1.21
C ASP A 207 15.84 -6.57 1.52
N ASP A 208 16.20 -6.75 2.80
CA ASP A 208 17.09 -7.79 3.31
C ASP A 208 16.37 -9.11 3.64
N ASN A 209 15.03 -9.12 3.68
CA ASN A 209 14.21 -10.26 4.12
C ASN A 209 13.72 -11.13 2.94
N THR A 210 14.52 -11.17 1.86
CA THR A 210 14.22 -11.74 0.53
C THR A 210 14.26 -13.28 0.49
N ASP A 211 14.02 -13.96 1.61
CA ASP A 211 14.03 -15.43 1.66
C ASP A 211 12.67 -16.07 1.34
N SER A 212 11.63 -15.26 1.05
CA SER A 212 10.29 -15.77 0.68
C SER A 212 9.78 -15.14 -0.62
N PRO A 213 9.40 -15.96 -1.63
CA PRO A 213 8.96 -15.47 -2.94
C PRO A 213 7.64 -14.67 -2.91
N LEU A 214 6.87 -14.73 -1.81
CA LEU A 214 5.66 -13.92 -1.62
C LEU A 214 5.97 -12.50 -1.09
N THR A 215 7.12 -12.34 -0.42
CA THR A 215 7.59 -11.09 0.20
C THR A 215 8.00 -10.06 -0.85
N ASP A 216 8.64 -10.51 -1.94
CA ASP A 216 9.08 -9.64 -3.04
C ASP A 216 7.92 -9.04 -3.84
N ALA A 217 6.77 -9.72 -3.90
CA ALA A 217 5.68 -9.35 -4.81
C ALA A 217 4.78 -8.22 -4.28
N CYS A 218 4.64 -8.07 -2.96
CA CYS A 218 3.73 -7.08 -2.38
C CYS A 218 4.44 -5.98 -1.59
N GLY A 219 5.65 -6.21 -1.06
CA GLY A 219 6.47 -5.20 -0.36
C GLY A 219 6.05 -4.89 1.08
N HIS A 220 4.88 -5.38 1.50
CA HIS A 220 4.33 -5.29 2.85
C HIS A 220 3.68 -6.61 3.27
N GLN A 221 3.53 -6.83 4.57
CA GLN A 221 2.87 -8.01 5.13
C GLN A 221 1.89 -7.63 6.24
N LEU A 222 0.90 -8.48 6.46
CA LEU A 222 0.07 -8.44 7.66
C LEU A 222 0.80 -9.09 8.83
N ALA A 223 0.97 -8.37 9.94
CA ALA A 223 1.47 -8.93 11.18
C ALA A 223 0.31 -9.14 12.15
N LEU A 224 0.00 -10.40 12.46
CA LEU A 224 -1.05 -10.81 13.39
C LEU A 224 -0.44 -11.01 14.79
N PHE A 225 -1.03 -10.41 15.83
CA PHE A 225 -0.51 -10.43 17.20
C PHE A 225 -1.61 -10.27 18.26
N ALA A 226 -1.33 -10.59 19.52
CA ALA A 226 -2.25 -10.43 20.65
C ALA A 226 -1.73 -9.43 21.70
N HIS A 227 -0.42 -9.38 21.96
CA HIS A 227 0.14 -8.44 22.94
C HIS A 227 1.05 -7.40 22.27
N SER A 228 0.64 -6.14 22.31
CA SER A 228 1.44 -5.02 21.81
C SER A 228 2.78 -4.84 22.55
N ARG A 229 2.89 -5.31 23.80
CA ARG A 229 4.08 -5.13 24.65
C ARG A 229 5.30 -5.94 24.20
N LEU A 230 5.09 -6.97 23.38
CA LEU A 230 6.15 -7.82 22.84
C LEU A 230 6.63 -7.30 21.48
N VAL A 231 5.98 -6.28 20.93
CA VAL A 231 6.36 -5.64 19.69
C VAL A 231 7.44 -4.59 20.00
N PRO A 232 8.58 -4.58 19.27
CA PRO A 232 9.56 -3.51 19.39
C PRO A 232 8.91 -2.14 19.21
N GLU A 233 9.32 -1.15 20.01
CA GLU A 233 8.90 0.23 19.78
C GLU A 233 9.30 0.64 18.36
N ASP A 234 8.44 1.46 17.72
CA ASP A 234 8.79 2.03 16.43
C ASP A 234 10.07 2.83 16.58
N TRP A 235 11.06 2.55 15.72
CA TRP A 235 12.35 3.22 15.75
C TRP A 235 12.21 4.73 15.51
N ALA A 236 11.16 5.17 14.80
CA ALA A 236 10.83 6.57 14.64
C ALA A 236 10.41 7.26 15.97
N SER A 237 10.01 6.48 16.98
CA SER A 237 9.78 6.96 18.35
C SER A 237 11.07 7.06 19.15
N ALA A 238 12.17 6.44 18.70
CA ALA A 238 13.47 6.51 19.35
C ALA A 238 14.16 7.84 19.03
N HIS A 239 13.86 8.89 19.80
CA HIS A 239 14.53 10.18 19.65
C HIS A 239 15.83 10.23 20.49
N SER A 240 16.90 10.75 19.88
CA SER A 240 18.21 11.05 20.52
C SER A 240 18.17 11.93 21.79
N LEU A 241 17.01 12.51 22.11
CA LEU A 241 16.76 13.33 23.31
C LEU A 241 16.09 12.57 24.46
N GLY A 242 16.01 11.23 24.39
CA GLY A 242 15.53 10.40 25.51
C GLY A 242 14.01 10.24 25.60
N GLY A 243 13.32 10.31 24.47
CA GLY A 243 11.88 10.04 24.41
C GLY A 243 11.59 8.55 24.59
N GLN A 244 11.36 8.10 25.82
CA GLN A 244 10.57 6.89 26.03
C GLN A 244 9.17 7.23 25.51
N GLY A 245 8.72 6.56 24.45
CA GLY A 245 7.48 6.90 23.74
C GLY A 245 6.28 7.16 24.66
N ILE A 246 5.25 7.84 24.14
CA ILE A 246 4.03 8.18 24.91
C ILE A 246 3.46 6.90 25.53
N ARG A 247 3.60 6.75 26.85
CA ARG A 247 3.07 5.61 27.60
C ARG A 247 1.59 5.84 27.87
N TYR A 248 0.73 5.07 27.21
CA TYR A 248 -0.66 4.94 27.62
C TYR A 248 -0.71 4.03 28.86
N HIS A 249 -0.83 4.64 30.04
CA HIS A 249 -1.24 3.94 31.24
C HIS A 249 -2.77 3.76 31.19
N GLY A 250 -3.23 2.54 30.94
CA GLY A 250 -4.63 2.20 31.15
C GLY A 250 -4.96 2.32 32.64
N SER A 251 -6.00 3.09 32.95
CA SER A 251 -6.59 3.21 34.30
C SER A 251 -7.43 1.99 34.64
#